data_AF-A0A2T9Z222-F1
#
_entry.id   AF-A0A2T9Z222-F1
#
_cell.length_a   1.000
_cell.length_b   1.000
_cell.length_c   1.000
_cell.angle_alpha   90.00
_cell.angle_beta   90.00
_cell.angle_gamma   90.00
#
_symmetry.space_group_name_H-M   'P 1'
#
loop_
_entity.id
_entity.type
_entity.pdbx_description
1 polymer ?
#
loop_
_entity_poly.entity_id
_entity_poly.type
_entity_poly.pdbx_seq_one_letter_code
_entity_poly.pdbx_strand_id
1 'polypeptide(L)'
;MQPKVAVYLDVNSPYSLLSAVRIYQIHNTDVEARKQTLQHPLSSTDITHPAISKVKFELKPIDYFTLVRNGKSSAPSSLDSGRGKYIMLDLTKTLKRLGTEEQFVKLDTSCWPQQTSFTNAIASILLDRNTFDNAAKEVIGDYKPENYDSKWRDTQNEFGSTLEDAISSEYIFRVSVAIFIEHKQTTEESVQVEILDKILAKYPAASNGLGGSKTIIELAKKSKIVEEASFRPTQDAMDSGIFGIPTFVDERDNHFWGNDHLVDAAIVACETQKN
;
A
#
# COMPACT_ATOMS: atom_id res chain seq x y z
N MET A 1 -14.61 15.68 -10.68
CA MET A 1 -13.64 14.57 -10.59
C MET A 1 -13.09 14.59 -9.18
N GLN A 2 -13.03 13.46 -8.48
CA GLN A 2 -12.50 13.44 -7.10
C GLN A 2 -10.99 13.76 -7.12
N PRO A 3 -10.48 14.67 -6.27
CA PRO A 3 -9.06 14.97 -6.19
C PRO A 3 -8.24 13.74 -5.82
N LYS A 4 -7.02 13.67 -6.32
CA LYS A 4 -6.13 12.51 -6.13
C LYS A 4 -4.92 12.87 -5.29
N VAL A 5 -4.49 11.91 -4.47
CA VAL A 5 -3.24 11.96 -3.72
C VAL A 5 -2.47 10.68 -3.99
N ALA A 6 -1.36 10.77 -4.72
CA ALA A 6 -0.44 9.64 -4.89
C ALA A 6 0.28 9.34 -3.57
N VAL A 7 0.31 8.07 -3.17
CA VAL A 7 0.90 7.61 -1.91
C VAL A 7 2.10 6.71 -2.22
N TYR A 8 3.29 7.31 -2.25
CA TYR A 8 4.54 6.60 -2.47
C TYR A 8 4.99 5.92 -1.18
N LEU A 9 5.14 4.59 -1.22
CA LEU A 9 5.46 3.77 -0.07
C LEU A 9 6.35 2.58 -0.46
N ASP A 10 7.12 2.06 0.50
CA ASP A 10 7.89 0.83 0.37
C ASP A 10 7.59 -0.03 1.60
N VAL A 11 7.37 -1.33 1.39
CA VAL A 11 7.03 -2.29 2.45
C VAL A 11 8.18 -2.55 3.44
N ASN A 12 9.39 -2.09 3.14
CA ASN A 12 10.53 -2.08 4.05
C ASN A 12 10.59 -0.83 4.92
N SER A 13 9.76 0.20 4.73
CA SER A 13 9.79 1.40 5.57
C SER A 13 8.83 1.26 6.77
N PRO A 14 9.32 1.42 8.02
CA PRO A 14 8.46 1.39 9.21
C PRO A 14 7.36 2.45 9.18
N TYR A 15 7.64 3.66 8.68
CA TYR A 15 6.63 4.71 8.57
C TYR A 15 5.65 4.46 7.42
N SER A 16 6.05 3.73 6.37
CA SER A 16 5.14 3.29 5.33
C SER A 16 4.12 2.29 5.84
N LEU A 17 4.49 1.42 6.80
CA LEU A 17 3.53 0.56 7.50
C LEU A 17 2.42 1.38 8.17
N LEU A 18 2.76 2.47 8.87
CA LEU A 18 1.75 3.33 9.51
C LEU A 18 0.77 3.93 8.48
N SER A 19 1.28 4.39 7.35
CA SER A 19 0.43 4.88 6.26
C SER A 19 -0.39 3.76 5.63
N ALA A 20 0.17 2.57 5.44
CA ALA A 20 -0.56 1.40 4.94
C ALA A 20 -1.71 1.00 5.88
N VAL A 21 -1.49 1.00 7.20
CA VAL A 21 -2.56 0.77 8.20
C VAL A 21 -3.67 1.80 8.06
N ARG A 22 -3.32 3.08 7.92
CA ARG A 22 -4.31 4.16 7.80
C ARG A 22 -5.12 4.06 6.52
N ILE A 23 -4.48 3.82 5.38
CA ILE A 23 -5.19 3.64 4.11
C ILE A 23 -6.07 2.38 4.16
N TYR A 24 -5.57 1.28 4.75
CA TYR A 24 -6.40 0.10 5.00
C TYR A 24 -7.64 0.45 5.83
N GLN A 25 -7.49 1.19 6.93
CA GLN A 25 -8.61 1.58 7.79
C GLN A 25 -9.62 2.49 7.09
N ILE A 26 -9.15 3.42 6.26
CA ILE A 26 -10.01 4.28 5.44
C ILE A 26 -10.92 3.45 4.52
N HIS A 27 -10.39 2.35 3.97
CA HIS A 27 -11.14 1.54 3.00
C HIS A 27 -11.88 0.33 3.60
N ASN A 28 -11.45 -0.18 4.75
CA ASN A 28 -11.88 -1.48 5.29
C ASN A 28 -12.45 -1.42 6.71
N THR A 29 -12.70 -0.24 7.27
CA THR A 29 -13.30 -0.11 8.59
C THR A 29 -14.35 0.98 8.64
N ASP A 30 -15.27 0.88 9.60
CA ASP A 30 -16.23 1.96 9.89
C ASP A 30 -15.49 3.16 10.52
N VAL A 31 -15.28 4.19 9.71
CA VAL A 31 -14.61 5.43 10.12
C VAL A 31 -15.43 6.19 11.17
N GLU A 32 -16.76 6.11 11.15
CA GLU A 32 -17.60 6.77 12.16
C GLU A 32 -17.50 6.07 13.51
N ALA A 33 -17.43 4.74 13.53
CA ALA A 33 -17.12 3.99 14.74
C ALA A 33 -15.73 4.36 15.29
N ARG A 34 -14.75 4.61 14.42
CA ARG A 34 -13.40 5.04 14.82
C ARG A 34 -13.35 6.46 15.40
N LYS A 35 -14.15 7.40 14.89
CA LYS A 35 -14.29 8.77 15.46
C LYS A 35 -14.65 8.74 16.94
N GLN A 36 -15.49 7.79 17.36
CA GLN A 36 -15.94 7.66 18.74
C GLN A 36 -14.84 7.15 19.69
N THR A 37 -13.83 6.45 19.15
CA THR A 37 -12.73 5.88 19.94
C THR A 37 -11.52 6.81 20.09
N LEU A 38 -11.36 7.79 19.19
CA LEU A 38 -10.22 8.72 19.18
C LEU A 38 -10.63 10.05 19.84
N GLN A 39 -10.45 10.18 21.16
CA GLN A 39 -10.76 11.43 21.89
C GLN A 39 -9.98 12.65 21.36
N HIS A 40 -8.78 12.44 20.81
CA HIS A 40 -7.94 13.47 20.17
C HIS A 40 -7.12 12.85 19.01
N PRO A 41 -7.58 12.93 17.75
CA PRO A 41 -6.80 12.41 16.63
C PRO A 41 -5.53 13.25 16.44
N LEU A 42 -4.36 12.60 16.46
CA LEU A 42 -3.08 13.19 16.07
C LEU A 42 -2.93 13.08 14.55
N SER A 43 -2.21 13.99 13.88
CA SER A 43 -2.11 13.93 12.40
C SER A 43 -1.47 12.64 11.89
N SER A 44 -0.62 11.98 12.70
CA SER A 44 -0.03 10.67 12.42
C SER A 44 -1.01 9.49 12.51
N THR A 45 -2.22 9.71 13.04
CA THR A 45 -3.25 8.67 13.23
C THR A 45 -4.62 9.04 12.69
N ASP A 46 -4.84 10.30 12.31
CA ASP A 46 -6.16 10.79 11.92
C ASP A 46 -6.57 10.20 10.57
N ILE A 47 -7.63 9.41 10.58
CA ILE A 47 -8.30 8.86 9.39
C ILE A 47 -9.71 9.43 9.24
N THR A 48 -10.09 10.37 10.09
CA THR A 48 -11.46 10.85 10.29
C THR A 48 -11.69 12.26 9.78
N HIS A 49 -10.62 12.98 9.43
CA HIS A 49 -10.68 14.33 8.92
C HIS A 49 -11.60 14.42 7.68
N PRO A 50 -12.50 15.42 7.57
CA PRO A 50 -13.48 15.50 6.48
C PRO A 50 -12.90 15.64 5.06
N ALA A 51 -11.61 15.98 4.94
CA ALA A 51 -10.92 16.01 3.63
C ALA A 51 -10.60 14.61 3.11
N ILE A 52 -10.38 13.63 4.01
CA ILE A 52 -9.99 12.26 3.65
C ILE A 52 -11.06 11.59 2.78
N SER A 53 -12.34 11.73 3.14
CA SER A 53 -13.45 11.15 2.36
C SER A 53 -13.68 11.85 1.01
N LYS A 54 -13.01 12.98 0.77
CA LYS A 54 -13.15 13.77 -0.47
C LYS A 54 -12.03 13.52 -1.46
N VAL A 55 -11.00 12.76 -1.10
CA VAL A 55 -9.86 12.48 -1.98
C VAL A 55 -9.77 10.98 -2.29
N LYS A 56 -9.21 10.65 -3.45
CA LYS A 56 -8.79 9.29 -3.80
C LYS A 56 -7.30 9.15 -3.51
N PHE A 57 -6.95 8.26 -2.59
CA PHE A 57 -5.56 7.89 -2.34
C PHE A 57 -5.12 6.83 -3.37
N GLU A 58 -4.17 7.17 -4.23
CA GLU A 58 -3.62 6.26 -5.22
C GLU A 58 -2.31 5.66 -4.70
N LEU A 59 -2.35 4.39 -4.27
CA LEU A 59 -1.17 3.69 -3.78
C LEU A 59 -0.12 3.54 -4.87
N LYS A 60 1.13 3.92 -4.57
CA LYS A 60 2.30 3.82 -5.44
C LYS A 60 3.41 3.04 -4.70
N PRO A 61 3.33 1.70 -4.64
CA PRO A 61 4.41 0.89 -4.09
C PRO A 61 5.70 1.09 -4.90
N ILE A 62 6.83 1.33 -4.23
CA ILE A 62 8.13 1.53 -4.87
C ILE A 62 9.21 0.60 -4.30
N ASP A 63 10.35 0.56 -4.98
CA ASP A 63 11.62 0.08 -4.42
C ASP A 63 12.48 1.29 -4.01
N TYR A 64 12.39 1.67 -2.74
CA TYR A 64 13.15 2.78 -2.18
C TYR A 64 14.66 2.55 -2.19
N PHE A 65 15.12 1.29 -2.11
CA PHE A 65 16.55 1.00 -2.22
C PHE A 65 17.08 1.31 -3.62
N THR A 66 16.25 1.24 -4.65
CA THR A 66 16.62 1.73 -5.99
C THR A 66 16.82 3.25 -6.00
N LEU A 67 16.00 4.04 -5.30
CA LEU A 67 16.22 5.49 -5.15
C LEU A 67 17.56 5.78 -4.46
N VAL A 68 17.87 5.04 -3.38
CA VAL A 68 19.14 5.19 -2.65
C VAL A 68 20.34 4.84 -3.54
N ARG A 69 20.29 3.71 -4.26
CA ARG A 69 21.37 3.27 -5.17
C ARG A 69 21.66 4.28 -6.29
N ASN A 70 20.63 5.00 -6.74
CA ASN A 70 20.76 6.04 -7.78
C ASN A 70 21.09 7.43 -7.22
N GLY A 71 21.42 7.55 -5.92
CA GLY A 71 21.77 8.83 -5.30
C GLY A 71 20.61 9.82 -5.18
N LYS A 72 19.37 9.34 -5.37
CA LYS A 72 18.14 10.15 -5.24
C LYS A 72 17.64 10.24 -3.79
N SER A 73 18.18 9.39 -2.91
CA SER A 73 17.77 9.31 -1.52
C SER A 73 18.91 8.84 -0.60
N SER A 74 18.73 9.00 0.71
CA SER A 74 19.65 8.53 1.75
C SER A 74 19.29 7.13 2.26
N ALA A 75 20.33 6.34 2.57
CA ALA A 75 20.17 5.03 3.18
C ALA A 75 19.36 5.10 4.50
N PRO A 76 18.56 4.07 4.80
CA PRO A 76 17.82 4.01 6.06
C PRO A 76 18.76 4.03 7.26
N SER A 77 18.27 4.58 8.38
CA SER A 77 19.04 4.62 9.64
C SER A 77 19.28 3.20 10.16
N SER A 78 20.47 2.94 10.70
CA SER A 78 20.75 1.65 11.32
C SER A 78 19.86 1.41 12.53
N LEU A 79 19.38 0.17 12.71
CA LEU A 79 18.47 -0.22 13.79
C LEU A 79 19.09 -0.04 15.18
N ASP A 80 20.40 -0.21 15.30
CA ASP A 80 21.12 -0.10 16.58
C ASP A 80 21.42 1.34 17.00
N SER A 81 21.20 2.32 16.11
CA SER A 81 21.35 3.73 16.45
C SER A 81 20.27 4.19 17.44
N GLY A 82 20.56 5.27 18.19
CA GLY A 82 19.53 5.92 19.03
C GLY A 82 18.28 6.30 18.23
N ARG A 83 18.46 6.67 16.95
CA ARG A 83 17.37 6.95 15.99
C ARG A 83 16.56 5.68 15.66
N GLY A 84 17.22 4.55 15.41
CA GLY A 84 16.55 3.26 15.16
C GLY A 84 15.67 2.83 16.34
N LYS A 85 16.19 2.93 17.57
CA LYS A 85 15.42 2.64 18.79
C LYS A 85 14.20 3.57 18.95
N TYR A 86 14.36 4.84 18.64
CA TYR A 86 13.25 5.80 18.67
C TYR A 86 12.16 5.45 17.64
N ILE A 87 12.55 5.14 16.40
CA ILE A 87 11.62 4.76 15.32
C ILE A 87 10.76 3.57 15.77
N MET A 88 11.36 2.52 16.33
CA MET A 88 10.61 1.35 16.81
C MET A 88 9.65 1.71 17.95
N LEU A 89 10.07 2.54 18.90
CA LEU A 89 9.22 2.98 20.00
C LEU A 89 8.04 3.82 19.51
N ASP A 90 8.28 4.73 18.57
CA ASP A 90 7.27 5.60 17.97
C ASP A 90 6.27 4.81 17.12
N LEU A 91 6.76 3.83 16.35
CA LEU A 91 5.94 2.89 15.59
C LEU A 91 4.97 2.13 16.50
N THR A 92 5.49 1.50 17.57
CA THR A 92 4.66 0.75 18.54
C THR A 92 3.59 1.64 19.17
N LYS A 93 3.96 2.86 19.58
CA LYS A 93 3.00 3.81 20.16
C LYS A 93 1.91 4.22 19.16
N THR A 94 2.29 4.45 17.91
CA THR A 94 1.38 4.92 16.88
C THR A 94 0.43 3.80 16.43
N LEU A 95 0.91 2.57 16.26
CA LEU A 95 0.06 1.40 15.96
C LEU A 95 -0.96 1.13 17.07
N LYS A 96 -0.54 1.22 18.34
CA LYS A 96 -1.48 1.11 19.47
C LYS A 96 -2.59 2.16 19.41
N ARG A 97 -2.26 3.39 19.01
CA ARG A 97 -3.25 4.47 18.82
C ARG A 97 -4.16 4.24 17.62
N LEU A 98 -3.66 3.58 16.57
CA LEU A 98 -4.45 3.11 15.43
C LEU A 98 -5.32 1.88 15.79
N GLY A 99 -5.26 1.38 17.03
CA GLY A 99 -6.04 0.23 17.48
C GLY A 99 -5.50 -1.11 16.97
N THR A 100 -4.23 -1.16 16.56
CA THR A 100 -3.50 -2.41 16.35
C THR A 100 -2.87 -2.80 17.68
N GLU A 101 -3.37 -3.89 18.28
CA GLU A 101 -2.89 -4.37 19.58
C GLU A 101 -1.58 -5.18 19.50
N GLU A 102 -1.12 -5.48 18.28
CA GLU A 102 0.08 -6.25 18.06
C GLU A 102 1.32 -5.50 18.59
N GLN A 103 2.07 -6.20 19.44
CA GLN A 103 3.30 -5.67 20.02
C GLN A 103 4.45 -5.90 19.05
N PHE A 104 5.06 -4.82 18.61
CA PHE A 104 6.33 -4.89 17.91
C PHE A 104 7.41 -5.38 18.87
N VAL A 105 7.79 -6.64 18.68
CA VAL A 105 9.06 -7.14 19.18
C VAL A 105 10.15 -6.63 18.23
N LYS A 106 11.38 -6.53 18.75
CA LYS A 106 12.58 -6.10 18.01
C LYS A 106 12.54 -6.62 16.56
N LEU A 107 12.79 -5.73 15.61
CA LEU A 107 12.85 -6.06 14.20
C LEU A 107 13.88 -7.18 13.95
N ASP A 108 13.47 -8.25 13.29
CA ASP A 108 14.37 -9.34 12.93
C ASP A 108 15.16 -8.99 11.65
N THR A 109 16.45 -8.73 11.82
CA THR A 109 17.38 -8.40 10.72
C THR A 109 17.63 -9.57 9.77
N SER A 110 17.24 -10.79 10.13
CA SER A 110 17.30 -11.94 9.21
C SER A 110 16.19 -11.88 8.14
N CYS A 111 15.11 -11.14 8.40
CA CYS A 111 13.97 -11.01 7.49
C CYS A 111 13.73 -9.58 7.01
N TRP A 112 14.65 -8.65 7.25
CA TRP A 112 14.50 -7.26 6.79
C TRP A 112 15.86 -6.57 6.59
N PRO A 113 16.02 -5.74 5.54
CA PRO A 113 15.05 -5.45 4.47
C PRO A 113 14.95 -6.60 3.45
N GLN A 114 13.82 -6.68 2.74
CA GLN A 114 13.54 -7.68 1.70
C GLN A 114 13.51 -7.06 0.30
N GLN A 115 13.70 -7.89 -0.73
CA GLN A 115 13.43 -7.49 -2.12
C GLN A 115 11.93 -7.22 -2.30
N THR A 116 11.59 -6.11 -2.96
CA THR A 116 10.19 -5.67 -3.11
C THR A 116 9.59 -6.01 -4.47
N SER A 117 10.37 -6.47 -5.45
CA SER A 117 9.92 -6.71 -6.82
C SER A 117 8.69 -7.62 -6.89
N PHE A 118 8.71 -8.74 -6.17
CA PHE A 118 7.60 -9.69 -6.18
C PHE A 118 6.33 -9.12 -5.53
N THR A 119 6.49 -8.44 -4.39
CA THR A 119 5.38 -7.74 -3.72
C THR A 119 4.80 -6.62 -4.60
N ASN A 120 5.64 -5.81 -5.22
CA ASN A 120 5.23 -4.69 -6.06
C ASN A 120 4.53 -5.20 -7.34
N ALA A 121 5.00 -6.32 -7.90
CA ALA A 121 4.35 -7.01 -9.01
C ALA A 121 2.92 -7.40 -8.65
N ILE A 122 2.72 -8.09 -7.52
CA ILE A 122 1.38 -8.46 -7.04
C ILE A 122 0.54 -7.20 -6.78
N ALA A 123 1.08 -6.18 -6.12
CA ALA A 123 0.36 -4.95 -5.86
C ALA A 123 -0.11 -4.27 -7.15
N SER A 124 0.72 -4.22 -8.20
CA SER A 124 0.37 -3.61 -9.49
C SER A 124 -0.78 -4.33 -10.19
N ILE A 125 -0.85 -5.67 -10.07
CA ILE A 125 -1.98 -6.47 -10.56
C ILE A 125 -3.27 -6.11 -9.82
N LEU A 126 -3.20 -5.97 -8.49
CA LEU A 126 -4.35 -5.64 -7.66
C LEU A 126 -4.83 -4.20 -7.88
N LEU A 127 -3.92 -3.26 -8.13
CA LEU A 127 -4.19 -1.82 -8.23
C LEU A 127 -4.75 -1.38 -9.59
N ASP A 128 -4.54 -2.13 -10.67
CA ASP A 128 -4.92 -1.68 -12.01
C ASP A 128 -5.52 -2.81 -12.88
N ARG A 129 -6.71 -2.55 -13.41
CA ARG A 129 -7.43 -3.51 -14.26
C ARG A 129 -6.69 -3.82 -15.57
N ASN A 130 -6.02 -2.82 -16.15
CA ASN A 130 -5.35 -2.99 -17.43
C ASN A 130 -4.07 -3.81 -17.26
N THR A 131 -3.36 -3.62 -16.15
CA THR A 131 -2.17 -4.39 -15.78
C THR A 131 -2.54 -5.87 -15.65
N PHE A 132 -3.62 -6.20 -14.94
CA PHE A 132 -4.09 -7.59 -14.89
C PHE A 132 -4.51 -8.13 -16.27
N ASP A 133 -5.39 -7.44 -17.00
CA ASP A 133 -5.93 -7.91 -18.28
C ASP A 133 -4.82 -8.14 -19.33
N ASN A 134 -3.88 -7.19 -19.44
CA ASN A 134 -2.77 -7.31 -20.37
C ASN A 134 -1.79 -8.41 -19.97
N ALA A 135 -1.49 -8.54 -18.68
CA ALA A 135 -0.63 -9.62 -18.18
C ALA A 135 -1.27 -11.00 -18.37
N ALA A 136 -2.58 -11.11 -18.17
CA ALA A 136 -3.33 -12.33 -18.37
C ALA A 136 -3.32 -12.74 -19.85
N LYS A 137 -3.45 -11.80 -20.79
CA LYS A 137 -3.28 -12.05 -22.23
C LYS A 137 -1.87 -12.52 -22.60
N GLU A 138 -0.85 -12.02 -21.90
CA GLU A 138 0.55 -12.41 -22.13
C GLU A 138 0.84 -13.84 -21.64
N VAL A 139 0.29 -14.22 -20.48
CA VAL A 139 0.71 -15.44 -19.77
C VAL A 139 -0.28 -16.60 -19.91
N ILE A 140 -1.59 -16.32 -20.04
CA ILE A 140 -2.65 -17.34 -20.07
C ILE A 140 -3.02 -17.65 -21.52
N GLY A 141 -2.66 -18.85 -21.99
CA GLY A 141 -2.82 -19.23 -23.41
C GLY A 141 -4.24 -19.14 -23.96
N ASP A 142 -5.26 -19.52 -23.17
CA ASP A 142 -6.68 -19.47 -23.54
C ASP A 142 -7.41 -18.34 -22.80
N TYR A 143 -6.76 -17.18 -22.66
CA TYR A 143 -7.36 -16.03 -21.98
C TYR A 143 -8.69 -15.60 -22.62
N LYS A 144 -9.71 -15.50 -21.77
CA LYS A 144 -11.06 -15.05 -22.14
C LYS A 144 -11.54 -14.03 -21.10
N PRO A 145 -11.75 -12.76 -21.46
CA PRO A 145 -12.15 -11.72 -20.51
C PRO A 145 -13.39 -12.07 -19.69
N GLU A 146 -14.33 -12.82 -20.27
CA GLU A 146 -15.55 -13.29 -19.58
C GLU A 146 -15.28 -14.23 -18.39
N ASN A 147 -14.12 -14.89 -18.36
CA ASN A 147 -13.70 -15.74 -17.24
C ASN A 147 -13.05 -14.94 -16.10
N TYR A 148 -12.75 -13.67 -16.34
CA TYR A 148 -12.02 -12.78 -15.43
C TYR A 148 -12.77 -11.44 -15.30
N ASP A 149 -14.00 -11.51 -14.80
CA ASP A 149 -14.86 -10.33 -14.65
C ASP A 149 -14.16 -9.24 -13.83
N SER A 150 -13.90 -8.09 -14.45
CA SER A 150 -13.24 -6.96 -13.79
C SER A 150 -14.22 -6.02 -13.09
N LYS A 151 -15.53 -6.21 -13.22
CA LYS A 151 -16.56 -5.34 -12.64
C LYS A 151 -16.54 -5.34 -11.11
N TRP A 152 -16.03 -6.39 -10.48
CA TRP A 152 -15.88 -6.41 -9.02
C TRP A 152 -15.07 -5.23 -8.50
N ARG A 153 -14.12 -4.72 -9.30
CA ARG A 153 -13.26 -3.58 -8.92
C ARG A 153 -14.07 -2.34 -8.59
N ASP A 154 -15.19 -2.14 -9.28
CA ASP A 154 -16.07 -0.97 -9.14
C ASP A 154 -17.16 -1.18 -8.07
N THR A 155 -17.32 -2.41 -7.54
CA THR A 155 -18.28 -2.71 -6.48
C THR A 155 -17.87 -2.04 -5.18
N GLN A 156 -18.82 -1.40 -4.50
CA GLN A 156 -18.57 -0.83 -3.18
C GLN A 156 -18.73 -1.87 -2.08
N ASN A 157 -17.85 -1.83 -1.08
CA ASN A 157 -18.02 -2.55 0.18
C ASN A 157 -18.98 -1.80 1.12
N GLU A 158 -19.25 -2.39 2.29
CA GLU A 158 -20.10 -1.81 3.34
C GLU A 158 -19.59 -0.47 3.92
N PHE A 159 -18.33 -0.12 3.67
CA PHE A 159 -17.71 1.14 4.09
C PHE A 159 -17.68 2.20 2.96
N GLY A 160 -18.31 1.92 1.81
CA GLY A 160 -18.41 2.84 0.68
C GLY A 160 -17.16 2.93 -0.21
N SER A 161 -16.11 2.16 0.09
CA SER A 161 -14.90 2.06 -0.75
C SER A 161 -15.07 1.01 -1.82
N THR A 162 -14.39 1.19 -2.96
CA THR A 162 -14.37 0.17 -4.01
C THR A 162 -13.64 -1.08 -3.53
N LEU A 163 -14.01 -2.26 -4.04
CA LEU A 163 -13.29 -3.50 -3.72
C LEU A 163 -11.83 -3.45 -4.22
N GLU A 164 -11.54 -2.72 -5.30
CA GLU A 164 -10.16 -2.48 -5.75
C GLU A 164 -9.34 -1.78 -4.66
N ASP A 165 -9.82 -0.67 -4.11
CA ASP A 165 -9.15 0.07 -3.04
C ASP A 165 -9.06 -0.76 -1.75
N ALA A 166 -10.13 -1.48 -1.39
CA ALA A 166 -10.19 -2.32 -0.20
C ALA A 166 -9.17 -3.47 -0.24
N ILE A 167 -9.13 -4.23 -1.34
CA ILE A 167 -8.25 -5.40 -1.52
C ILE A 167 -6.79 -4.97 -1.67
N SER A 168 -6.51 -3.95 -2.47
CA SER A 168 -5.13 -3.50 -2.71
C SER A 168 -4.51 -2.88 -1.45
N SER A 169 -5.27 -2.07 -0.72
CA SER A 169 -4.80 -1.51 0.57
C SER A 169 -4.61 -2.60 1.63
N GLU A 170 -5.51 -3.58 1.73
CA GLU A 170 -5.33 -4.71 2.65
C GLU A 170 -4.09 -5.52 2.29
N TYR A 171 -3.84 -5.78 1.00
CA TYR A 171 -2.64 -6.52 0.57
C TYR A 171 -1.34 -5.86 1.05
N ILE A 172 -1.16 -4.56 0.79
CA ILE A 172 0.05 -3.82 1.21
C ILE A 172 0.18 -3.81 2.74
N PHE A 173 -0.92 -3.60 3.46
CA PHE A 173 -0.96 -3.66 4.92
C PHE A 173 -0.51 -5.04 5.42
N ARG A 174 -1.08 -6.14 4.89
CA ARG A 174 -0.76 -7.51 5.29
C ARG A 174 0.68 -7.90 4.99
N VAL A 175 1.23 -7.46 3.86
CA VAL A 175 2.65 -7.66 3.55
C VAL A 175 3.53 -6.95 4.58
N SER A 176 3.19 -5.71 4.94
CA SER A 176 3.95 -4.97 5.95
C SER A 176 3.85 -5.64 7.33
N VAL A 177 2.67 -6.14 7.73
CA VAL A 177 2.49 -6.94 8.95
C VAL A 177 3.34 -8.21 8.90
N ALA A 178 3.34 -8.93 7.77
CA ALA A 178 4.13 -10.15 7.60
C ALA A 178 5.63 -9.90 7.80
N ILE A 179 6.17 -8.80 7.26
CA ILE A 179 7.58 -8.43 7.42
C ILE A 179 7.88 -8.03 8.86
N PHE A 180 7.08 -7.11 9.38
CA PHE A 180 7.47 -6.34 10.55
C PHE A 180 7.01 -6.95 11.88
N ILE A 181 5.92 -7.74 11.87
CA ILE A 181 5.31 -8.31 13.06
C ILE A 181 5.42 -9.83 13.06
N GLU A 182 5.13 -10.48 11.92
CA GLU A 182 5.21 -11.94 11.81
C GLU A 182 6.61 -12.45 11.45
N HIS A 183 7.53 -11.55 11.06
CA HIS A 183 8.90 -11.85 10.62
C HIS A 183 8.99 -12.89 9.50
N LYS A 184 8.06 -12.84 8.54
CA LYS A 184 7.99 -13.74 7.37
C LYS A 184 8.71 -13.17 6.16
N GLN A 185 9.26 -14.06 5.33
CA GLN A 185 9.88 -13.73 4.04
C GLN A 185 8.81 -13.61 2.96
N THR A 186 8.46 -12.38 2.60
CA THR A 186 7.45 -12.07 1.56
C THR A 186 7.97 -12.26 0.14
N THR A 187 9.27 -12.55 -0.02
CA THR A 187 9.83 -13.07 -1.27
C THR A 187 9.39 -14.51 -1.56
N GLU A 188 8.92 -15.24 -0.54
CA GLU A 188 8.45 -16.63 -0.70
C GLU A 188 7.01 -16.69 -1.23
N GLU A 189 6.80 -17.53 -2.24
CA GLU A 189 5.49 -17.72 -2.88
C GLU A 189 4.42 -18.18 -1.88
N SER A 190 4.77 -19.08 -0.96
CA SER A 190 3.84 -19.60 0.05
C SER A 190 3.30 -18.51 0.97
N VAL A 191 4.12 -17.53 1.33
CA VAL A 191 3.70 -16.39 2.17
C VAL A 191 2.76 -15.48 1.39
N GLN A 192 3.05 -15.21 0.12
CA GLN A 192 2.18 -14.39 -0.74
C GLN A 192 0.83 -15.07 -0.99
N VAL A 193 0.82 -16.39 -1.23
CA VAL A 193 -0.41 -17.17 -1.36
C VAL A 193 -1.23 -17.13 -0.07
N GLU A 194 -0.60 -17.30 1.10
CA GLU A 194 -1.28 -17.19 2.40
C GLU A 194 -1.99 -15.84 2.57
N ILE A 195 -1.31 -14.74 2.22
CA ILE A 195 -1.87 -13.39 2.29
C ILE A 195 -3.04 -13.24 1.32
N LEU A 196 -2.84 -13.59 0.05
CA LEU A 196 -3.84 -13.43 -1.01
C LEU A 196 -5.09 -14.28 -0.74
N ASP A 197 -4.92 -15.55 -0.35
CA ASP A 197 -6.04 -16.45 -0.07
C ASP A 197 -6.91 -15.91 1.07
N LYS A 198 -6.31 -15.38 2.14
CA LYS A 198 -7.04 -14.75 3.25
C LYS A 198 -7.86 -13.54 2.80
N ILE A 199 -7.32 -12.72 1.89
CA ILE A 199 -8.02 -11.53 1.38
C ILE A 199 -9.14 -11.95 0.42
N LEU A 200 -8.83 -12.79 -0.56
CA LEU A 200 -9.77 -13.22 -1.60
C LEU A 200 -10.92 -14.07 -1.06
N ALA A 201 -10.72 -14.81 0.04
CA ALA A 201 -11.78 -15.53 0.72
C ALA A 201 -12.93 -14.61 1.20
N LYS A 202 -12.63 -13.34 1.50
CA LYS A 202 -13.65 -12.35 1.90
C LYS A 202 -14.45 -11.82 0.70
N TYR A 203 -13.89 -11.91 -0.51
CA TYR A 203 -14.43 -11.30 -1.71
C TYR A 203 -14.53 -12.30 -2.87
N PRO A 204 -15.52 -13.22 -2.87
CA PRO A 204 -15.65 -14.25 -3.89
C PRO A 204 -15.70 -13.71 -5.33
N ALA A 205 -16.35 -12.56 -5.54
CA ALA A 205 -16.40 -11.91 -6.85
C ALA A 205 -15.00 -11.49 -7.34
N ALA A 206 -14.17 -10.94 -6.46
CA ALA A 206 -12.79 -10.58 -6.78
C ALA A 206 -11.91 -11.82 -6.99
N SER A 207 -12.08 -12.84 -6.15
CA SER A 207 -11.39 -14.13 -6.29
C SER A 207 -11.64 -14.74 -7.67
N ASN A 208 -12.91 -14.79 -8.10
CA ASN A 208 -13.28 -15.28 -9.43
C ASN A 208 -12.72 -14.38 -10.54
N GLY A 209 -12.87 -13.06 -10.43
CA GLY A 209 -12.39 -12.12 -11.43
C GLY A 209 -10.86 -12.10 -11.61
N LEU A 210 -10.11 -12.52 -10.59
CA LEU A 210 -8.64 -12.63 -10.64
C LEU A 210 -8.14 -14.04 -10.96
N GLY A 211 -9.01 -15.05 -10.99
CA GLY A 211 -8.61 -16.46 -11.10
C GLY A 211 -7.97 -17.05 -9.83
N GLY A 212 -8.15 -16.37 -8.69
CA GLY A 212 -7.56 -16.75 -7.40
C GLY A 212 -6.07 -16.37 -7.26
N SER A 213 -5.51 -16.67 -6.09
CA SER A 213 -4.12 -16.34 -5.74
C SER A 213 -3.10 -16.93 -6.71
N LYS A 214 -3.30 -18.17 -7.15
CA LYS A 214 -2.39 -18.86 -8.10
C LYS A 214 -2.22 -18.10 -9.41
N THR A 215 -3.31 -17.58 -9.99
CA THR A 215 -3.23 -16.78 -11.21
C THR A 215 -2.45 -15.49 -10.95
N ILE A 216 -2.73 -14.77 -9.87
CA ILE A 216 -1.99 -13.55 -9.50
C ILE A 216 -0.49 -13.81 -9.37
N ILE A 217 -0.11 -14.89 -8.67
CA ILE A 217 1.28 -15.31 -8.48
C ILE A 217 1.95 -15.64 -9.82
N GLU A 218 1.24 -16.38 -10.69
CA GLU A 218 1.77 -16.74 -12.01
C GLU A 218 2.02 -15.50 -12.87
N LEU A 219 1.07 -14.57 -12.91
CA LEU A 219 1.23 -13.30 -13.62
C LEU A 219 2.42 -12.49 -13.06
N ALA A 220 2.52 -12.36 -11.74
CA ALA A 220 3.59 -11.63 -11.08
C ALA A 220 5.00 -12.20 -11.36
N LYS A 221 5.11 -13.50 -11.64
CA LYS A 221 6.39 -14.17 -11.90
C LYS A 221 6.78 -14.21 -13.38
N LYS A 222 5.80 -14.16 -14.29
CA LYS A 222 6.01 -14.46 -15.73
C LYS A 222 5.75 -13.27 -16.66
N SER A 223 4.95 -12.30 -16.25
CA SER A 223 4.54 -11.20 -17.12
C SER A 223 5.56 -10.06 -17.11
N LYS A 224 6.07 -9.69 -18.29
CA LYS A 224 6.90 -8.49 -18.45
C LYS A 224 6.08 -7.22 -18.27
N ILE A 225 4.79 -7.27 -18.63
CA ILE A 225 3.86 -6.15 -18.44
C ILE A 225 3.73 -5.82 -16.95
N VAL A 226 3.64 -6.84 -16.08
CA VAL A 226 3.62 -6.65 -14.63
C VAL A 226 4.97 -6.15 -14.12
N GLU A 227 6.09 -6.71 -14.60
CA GLU A 227 7.43 -6.25 -14.24
C GLU A 227 7.59 -4.74 -14.50
N GLU A 228 7.26 -4.28 -15.71
CA GLU A 228 7.31 -2.87 -16.10
C GLU A 228 6.33 -2.00 -15.29
N ALA A 229 5.07 -2.45 -15.14
CA ALA A 229 4.05 -1.72 -14.39
C ALA A 229 4.43 -1.55 -12.91
N SER A 230 5.04 -2.58 -12.31
CA SER A 230 5.48 -2.56 -10.92
C SER A 230 6.69 -1.67 -10.66
N PHE A 231 7.55 -1.46 -11.67
CA PHE A 231 8.71 -0.59 -11.57
C PHE A 231 8.37 0.88 -11.82
N ARG A 232 7.37 1.16 -12.66
CA ARG A 232 6.99 2.53 -13.05
C ARG A 232 6.82 3.51 -11.88
N PRO A 233 6.15 3.18 -10.77
CA PRO A 233 6.06 4.10 -9.63
C PRO A 233 7.42 4.46 -9.02
N THR A 234 8.40 3.55 -9.06
CA THR A 234 9.78 3.81 -8.60
C THR A 234 10.47 4.81 -9.52
N GLN A 235 10.26 4.67 -10.84
CA GLN A 235 10.78 5.62 -11.83
C GLN A 235 10.13 7.00 -11.66
N ASP A 236 8.81 7.06 -11.56
CA ASP A 236 8.06 8.31 -11.34
C ASP A 236 8.53 9.01 -10.06
N ALA A 237 8.80 8.26 -8.98
CA ALA A 237 9.35 8.80 -7.74
C ALA A 237 10.76 9.41 -7.91
N MET A 238 11.64 8.75 -8.67
CA MET A 238 12.99 9.26 -8.96
C MET A 238 12.95 10.54 -9.80
N ASP A 239 12.04 10.61 -10.78
CA ASP A 239 11.89 11.74 -11.69
C ASP A 239 11.25 12.94 -10.98
N SER A 240 10.34 12.69 -10.03
CA SER A 240 9.68 13.72 -9.22
C SER A 240 10.52 14.18 -8.02
N GLY A 241 11.72 13.63 -7.82
CA GLY A 241 12.61 14.03 -6.72
C GLY A 241 12.16 13.58 -5.33
N ILE A 242 11.36 12.51 -5.23
CA ILE A 242 10.98 11.92 -3.96
C ILE A 242 12.22 11.36 -3.27
N PHE A 243 12.53 11.89 -2.10
CA PHE A 243 13.74 11.53 -1.35
C PHE A 243 13.45 10.67 -0.12
N GLY A 244 12.19 10.57 0.32
CA GLY A 244 11.79 9.87 1.53
C GLY A 244 10.46 9.17 1.36
N ILE A 245 10.16 8.22 2.24
CA ILE A 245 8.88 7.48 2.24
C ILE A 245 8.34 7.28 3.66
N PRO A 246 7.01 7.26 3.84
CA PRO A 246 5.99 7.49 2.82
C PRO A 246 5.96 8.97 2.39
N THR A 247 5.60 9.22 1.14
CA THR A 247 5.41 10.58 0.60
C THR A 247 4.07 10.66 -0.10
N PHE A 248 3.32 11.72 0.18
CA PHE A 248 2.04 12.01 -0.45
C PHE A 248 2.23 13.15 -1.45
N VAL A 249 1.71 12.99 -2.67
CA VAL A 249 1.82 14.00 -3.73
C VAL A 249 0.45 14.27 -4.31
N ASP A 250 0.03 15.54 -4.35
CA ASP A 250 -1.24 15.93 -4.97
C ASP A 250 -1.13 16.10 -6.50
N GLU A 251 -2.23 16.42 -7.16
CA GLU A 251 -2.26 16.62 -8.62
C GLU A 251 -1.49 17.88 -9.10
N ARG A 252 -1.04 18.76 -8.18
CA ARG A 252 -0.26 19.96 -8.48
C ARG A 252 1.22 19.81 -8.13
N ASP A 253 1.67 18.58 -7.85
CA ASP A 253 3.05 18.28 -7.48
C ASP A 253 3.48 18.96 -6.17
N ASN A 254 2.56 19.10 -5.21
CA ASN A 254 2.90 19.45 -3.83
C ASN A 254 3.30 18.18 -3.05
N HIS A 255 4.49 18.19 -2.42
CA HIS A 255 5.08 17.03 -1.76
C HIS A 255 4.94 17.11 -0.24
N PHE A 256 4.44 16.02 0.35
CA PHE A 256 4.23 15.89 1.79
C PHE A 256 4.91 14.61 2.29
N TRP A 257 6.11 14.75 2.85
CA TRP A 257 6.92 13.61 3.29
C TRP A 257 6.70 13.30 4.77
N GLY A 258 6.34 12.05 5.08
CA GLY A 258 6.13 11.57 6.45
C GLY A 258 4.68 11.13 6.69
N ASN A 259 4.50 10.09 7.51
CA ASN A 259 3.17 9.54 7.80
C ASN A 259 2.23 10.60 8.39
N ASP A 260 2.74 11.54 9.18
CA ASP A 260 2.01 12.65 9.80
C ASP A 260 1.37 13.64 8.83
N HIS A 261 1.67 13.57 7.53
CA HIS A 261 1.17 14.52 6.52
C HIS A 261 0.06 14.00 5.60
N LEU A 262 -0.47 12.78 5.83
CA LEU A 262 -1.60 12.24 5.03
C LEU A 262 -2.80 13.21 4.99
N VAL A 263 -3.14 13.81 6.14
CA VAL A 263 -4.27 14.76 6.25
C VAL A 263 -3.96 16.05 5.52
N ASP A 264 -2.74 16.57 5.65
CA ASP A 264 -2.31 17.81 4.98
C ASP A 264 -2.41 17.66 3.46
N ALA A 265 -1.93 16.55 2.92
CA ALA A 265 -2.05 16.24 1.50
C ALA A 265 -3.52 16.18 1.05
N ALA A 266 -4.41 15.58 1.86
CA ALA A 266 -5.84 15.54 1.55
C ALA A 266 -6.51 16.92 1.59
N ILE A 267 -6.13 17.77 2.55
CA ILE A 267 -6.63 19.16 2.66
C ILE A 267 -6.21 19.96 1.43
N VAL A 268 -4.91 19.95 1.11
CA VAL A 268 -4.37 20.72 -0.02
C VAL A 268 -4.98 20.25 -1.33
N ALA A 269 -5.08 18.93 -1.57
CA ALA A 269 -5.72 18.38 -2.76
C ALA A 269 -7.20 18.82 -2.91
N CYS A 270 -7.92 19.00 -1.80
CA CYS A 270 -9.29 19.52 -1.82
C CYS A 270 -9.36 21.02 -2.12
N GLU A 271 -8.39 21.81 -1.67
CA GLU A 271 -8.33 23.25 -1.88
C GLU A 271 -7.90 23.59 -3.32
N THR A 272 -6.97 22.82 -3.88
CA THR A 272 -6.46 22.99 -5.23
C THR A 272 -7.50 22.69 -6.32
N GLN A 273 -8.58 21.99 -6.03
CA GLN A 273 -9.67 21.81 -6.99
C GLN A 273 -10.67 22.97 -7.05
N LYS A 274 -10.70 23.82 -6.02
CA LYS A 274 -11.65 24.95 -5.96
C LYS A 274 -11.20 26.18 -6.74
N ASN A 275 -9.91 26.21 -7.13
CA ASN A 275 -9.24 27.30 -7.84
C ASN A 275 -8.85 26.85 -9.24
#